data_AF-A0A7S4E0Z8-F1
#
_entry.id   AF-A0A7S4E0Z8-F1
#
_cell.length_a   1.000
_cell.length_b   1.000
_cell.length_c   1.000
_cell.angle_alpha   90.00
_cell.angle_beta   90.00
_cell.angle_gamma   90.00
#
_symmetry.space_group_name_H-M   'P 1'
#
loop_
_entity.id
_entity.type
_entity.pdbx_description
1 polymer ?
#
loop_
_entity_poly.entity_id
_entity_poly.type
_entity_poly.pdbx_seq_one_letter_code
_entity_poly.pdbx_strand_id
1 'polypeptide(L)'
;KIIDKVSSKLGSAYVSVHMRVEEDWKRHGDCYVSAENIVEKMSESPDFVRLKGEVRNKTGDTLKIFIASGAKEVSRKAWAAIEGVEVVDSERDTEGLTWNQKALVDLELCRRSTIYAGTRASSSFSDIVRFIRADRMSFAYGNDPQRNGATVYGRFKEVPKFSCFIGGKARG
;
A
#
# COMPACT_ATOMS: atom_id res chain seq x y z
N LYS A 1 17.53 -0.62 13.45
CA LYS A 1 17.85 -2.07 13.47
C LYS A 1 16.84 -2.91 12.68
N ILE A 2 15.58 -3.08 13.13
CA ILE A 2 14.58 -3.90 12.38
C ILE A 2 14.25 -3.28 11.02
N ILE A 3 13.95 -1.98 10.99
CA ILE A 3 13.68 -1.25 9.73
C ILE A 3 14.84 -1.41 8.75
N ASP A 4 16.09 -1.26 9.20
CA ASP A 4 17.27 -1.39 8.33
C ASP A 4 17.44 -2.82 7.80
N LYS A 5 17.20 -3.82 8.66
CA LYS A 5 17.23 -5.26 8.30
C LYS A 5 16.17 -5.61 7.24
N VAL A 6 14.96 -5.04 7.35
CA VAL A 6 13.92 -5.25 6.33
C VAL A 6 14.23 -4.44 5.07
N SER A 7 14.70 -3.20 5.22
CA SER A 7 15.08 -2.33 4.09
C SER A 7 16.18 -2.94 3.23
N SER A 8 17.15 -3.65 3.81
CA SER A 8 18.20 -4.32 3.05
C SER A 8 17.68 -5.44 2.15
N LYS A 9 16.53 -6.05 2.47
CA LYS A 9 15.87 -7.05 1.62
C LYS A 9 15.05 -6.41 0.49
N LEU A 10 14.52 -5.21 0.75
CA LEU A 10 13.67 -4.47 -0.19
C LEU A 10 14.48 -3.74 -1.27
N GLY A 11 15.75 -3.44 -1.00
CA GLY A 11 16.59 -2.66 -1.90
C GLY A 11 16.27 -1.15 -1.85
N SER A 12 16.93 -0.39 -2.72
CA SER A 12 16.82 1.07 -2.77
C SER A 12 15.52 1.56 -3.41
N ALA A 13 14.82 0.71 -4.15
CA ALA A 13 13.56 1.02 -4.81
C ALA A 13 12.59 -0.15 -4.72
N TYR A 14 11.43 0.10 -4.12
CA TYR A 14 10.39 -0.92 -3.90
C TYR A 14 9.00 -0.28 -3.84
N VAL A 15 7.97 -1.12 -3.95
CA VAL A 15 6.58 -0.71 -3.77
C VAL A 15 6.10 -1.14 -2.40
N SER A 16 5.35 -0.29 -1.72
CA SER A 16 4.64 -0.67 -0.50
C SER A 16 3.15 -0.64 -0.72
N VAL A 17 2.48 -1.61 -0.15
CA VAL A 17 1.05 -1.80 -0.28
C VAL A 17 0.46 -1.89 1.11
N HIS A 18 -0.59 -1.12 1.37
CA HIS A 18 -1.38 -1.25 2.58
C HIS A 18 -2.83 -1.55 2.22
N MET A 19 -3.33 -2.68 2.72
CA MET A 19 -4.66 -3.18 2.42
C MET A 19 -5.42 -3.45 3.70
N ARG A 20 -6.71 -3.09 3.70
CA ARG A 20 -7.66 -3.52 4.73
C ARG A 20 -8.28 -4.85 4.32
N VAL A 21 -8.58 -5.67 5.32
CA VAL A 21 -9.08 -7.04 5.11
C VAL A 21 -10.59 -7.05 4.93
N GLU A 22 -11.17 -8.15 4.45
CA GLU A 22 -12.62 -8.24 4.27
C GLU A 22 -13.37 -8.11 5.61
N GLU A 23 -12.78 -8.55 6.72
CA GLU A 23 -13.34 -8.34 8.06
C GLU A 23 -13.40 -6.85 8.45
N ASP A 24 -12.49 -6.02 7.93
CA ASP A 24 -12.55 -4.56 8.08
C ASP A 24 -13.69 -3.96 7.25
N TRP A 25 -14.08 -4.57 6.12
CA TRP A 25 -15.26 -4.16 5.35
C TRP A 25 -16.48 -4.14 6.26
N LYS A 26 -16.78 -5.28 6.90
CA LYS A 26 -17.99 -5.46 7.73
C LYS A 26 -18.14 -4.37 8.79
N ARG A 27 -17.03 -3.76 9.22
CA ARG A 27 -16.99 -2.66 10.19
C ARG A 27 -17.06 -1.27 9.59
N HIS A 28 -16.54 -1.08 8.37
CA HIS A 28 -16.27 0.25 7.83
C HIS A 28 -17.09 0.64 6.60
N GLY A 29 -17.78 -0.31 5.95
CA GLY A 29 -18.71 -0.05 4.83
C GLY A 29 -18.02 0.53 3.59
N ASP A 30 -18.22 -0.10 2.44
CA ASP A 30 -17.96 0.43 1.08
C ASP A 30 -16.51 0.78 0.71
N CYS A 31 -15.52 0.50 1.55
CA CYS A 31 -14.15 0.93 1.30
C CYS A 31 -13.14 -0.20 1.09
N TYR A 32 -13.60 -1.44 1.02
CA TYR A 32 -12.76 -2.60 0.72
C TYR A 32 -12.45 -2.65 -0.78
N VAL A 33 -11.22 -3.02 -1.13
CA VAL A 33 -10.82 -3.34 -2.50
C VAL A 33 -10.05 -4.64 -2.42
N SER A 34 -10.40 -5.60 -3.28
CA SER A 34 -9.72 -6.89 -3.34
C SER A 34 -8.25 -6.72 -3.75
N ALA A 35 -7.40 -7.67 -3.37
CA ALA A 35 -5.98 -7.64 -3.73
C ALA A 35 -5.80 -7.68 -5.25
N GLU A 36 -6.62 -8.47 -5.91
CA GLU A 36 -6.65 -8.67 -7.35
C GLU A 36 -6.93 -7.35 -8.08
N ASN A 37 -7.92 -6.57 -7.63
CA ASN A 37 -8.26 -5.30 -8.26
C ASN A 37 -7.15 -4.24 -8.08
N ILE A 38 -6.49 -4.22 -6.91
CA ILE A 38 -5.34 -3.31 -6.71
C ILE A 38 -4.18 -3.73 -7.61
N VAL A 39 -3.89 -5.03 -7.68
CA VAL A 39 -2.83 -5.60 -8.52
C VAL A 39 -3.07 -5.29 -9.99
N GLU A 40 -4.29 -5.50 -10.49
CA GLU A 40 -4.69 -5.18 -11.86
C GLU A 40 -4.41 -3.70 -12.16
N LYS A 41 -4.96 -2.79 -11.35
CA LYS A 41 -4.80 -1.34 -11.57
C LYS A 41 -3.38 -0.85 -11.38
N MET A 42 -2.61 -1.43 -10.46
CA MET A 42 -1.21 -1.08 -10.26
C MET A 42 -0.36 -1.56 -11.45
N SER A 43 -0.64 -2.75 -11.98
CA SER A 43 0.08 -3.33 -13.13
C SER A 43 -0.13 -2.53 -14.41
N GLU A 44 -1.31 -1.90 -14.56
CA GLU A 44 -1.63 -0.97 -15.66
C GLU A 44 -0.97 0.41 -15.51
N SER A 45 -0.43 0.75 -14.33
CA SER A 45 0.14 2.06 -14.07
C SER A 45 1.47 2.25 -14.83
N PRO A 46 1.61 3.27 -15.70
CA PRO A 46 2.86 3.56 -16.40
C PRO A 46 4.05 3.75 -15.45
N ASP A 47 3.75 4.27 -14.26
CA ASP A 47 4.69 4.56 -13.20
C ASP A 47 5.24 3.27 -12.54
N PHE A 48 4.38 2.26 -12.37
CA PHE A 48 4.80 0.94 -11.90
C PHE A 48 5.59 0.19 -12.97
N VAL A 49 5.12 0.19 -14.21
CA VAL A 49 5.81 -0.44 -15.36
C VAL A 49 7.21 0.17 -15.53
N ARG A 50 7.31 1.50 -15.49
CA ARG A 50 8.59 2.22 -15.55
C ARG A 50 9.51 1.81 -14.40
N LEU A 51 9.02 1.81 -13.15
CA LEU A 51 9.84 1.43 -12.00
C LEU A 51 10.34 -0.01 -12.11
N LYS A 52 9.49 -0.95 -12.53
CA LYS A 52 9.86 -2.35 -12.76
C LYS A 52 10.99 -2.47 -13.79
N GLY A 53 10.89 -1.74 -14.90
CA GLY A 53 11.95 -1.67 -15.91
C GLY A 53 13.24 -1.05 -15.38
N GLU A 54 13.17 0.05 -14.61
CA GLU A 54 14.33 0.71 -14.03
C GLU A 54 15.10 -0.18 -13.06
N VAL A 55 14.40 -0.90 -12.17
CA VAL A 55 15.05 -1.84 -11.23
C VAL A 55 15.76 -2.94 -12.01
N ARG A 56 15.06 -3.58 -12.96
CA ARG A 56 15.64 -4.63 -13.80
C ARG A 56 16.88 -4.14 -14.57
N ASN A 57 16.82 -2.95 -15.16
CA ASN A 57 17.91 -2.41 -15.97
C ASN A 57 19.13 -1.98 -15.14
N LYS A 58 18.92 -1.43 -13.93
CA LYS A 58 20.01 -0.90 -13.09
C LYS A 58 20.69 -1.98 -12.24
N THR A 59 19.94 -2.99 -11.81
CA THR A 59 20.41 -3.96 -10.81
C THR A 59 20.39 -5.39 -11.32
N GLY A 60 19.61 -5.70 -12.35
CA GLY A 60 19.33 -7.08 -12.75
C GLY A 60 18.27 -7.76 -11.87
N ASP A 61 17.83 -7.13 -10.78
CA ASP A 61 16.92 -7.72 -9.80
C ASP A 61 15.44 -7.55 -10.17
N THR A 62 14.57 -8.26 -9.43
CA THR A 62 13.12 -8.10 -9.46
C THR A 62 12.66 -6.94 -8.58
N LEU A 63 11.55 -6.30 -8.96
CA LEU A 63 10.95 -5.24 -8.16
C LEU A 63 10.36 -5.82 -6.88
N LYS A 64 10.83 -5.36 -5.72
CA LYS A 64 10.33 -5.82 -4.42
C LYS A 64 9.00 -5.15 -4.06
N ILE A 65 8.07 -5.93 -3.50
CA ILE A 65 6.77 -5.49 -2.99
C ILE A 65 6.70 -5.77 -1.49
N PHE A 66 6.48 -4.74 -0.69
CA PHE A 66 6.23 -4.83 0.74
C PHE A 66 4.73 -4.71 1.03
N ILE A 67 4.16 -5.60 1.85
CA ILE A 67 2.74 -5.58 2.21
C ILE A 67 2.57 -5.32 3.71
N ALA A 68 2.06 -4.14 4.04
CA ALA A 68 1.56 -3.76 5.36
C ALA A 68 0.08 -4.11 5.46
N SER A 69 -0.28 -5.33 5.88
CA SER A 69 -1.68 -5.74 6.00
C SER A 69 -1.86 -6.79 7.11
N GLY A 70 -3.08 -6.88 7.64
CA GLY A 70 -3.53 -7.99 8.50
C GLY A 70 -3.92 -9.25 7.71
N ALA A 71 -4.31 -9.14 6.43
CA ALA A 71 -4.65 -10.28 5.55
C ALA A 71 -3.53 -10.50 4.53
N LYS A 72 -2.35 -10.84 5.04
CA LYS A 72 -1.17 -10.94 4.19
C LYS A 72 -1.24 -12.09 3.20
N GLU A 73 -1.92 -13.21 3.50
CA GLU A 73 -1.85 -14.39 2.62
C GLU A 73 -2.55 -14.19 1.27
N VAL A 74 -3.81 -13.73 1.28
CA VAL A 74 -4.56 -13.44 0.05
C VAL A 74 -3.87 -12.32 -0.74
N SER A 75 -3.43 -11.27 -0.04
CA SER A 75 -2.67 -10.18 -0.66
C SER A 75 -1.38 -10.69 -1.31
N ARG A 76 -0.59 -11.52 -0.62
CA ARG A 76 0.68 -12.06 -1.13
C ARG A 76 0.50 -12.85 -2.41
N LYS A 77 -0.52 -13.71 -2.49
CA LYS A 77 -0.79 -14.54 -3.68
C LYS A 77 -1.07 -13.67 -4.89
N ALA A 78 -1.90 -12.64 -4.75
CA ALA A 78 -2.20 -11.72 -5.85
C ALA A 78 -0.95 -10.96 -6.32
N TRP A 79 -0.15 -10.41 -5.40
CA TRP A 79 1.05 -9.66 -5.75
C TRP A 79 2.18 -10.54 -6.31
N ALA A 80 2.31 -11.77 -5.84
CA ALA A 80 3.31 -12.73 -6.32
C ALA A 80 3.00 -13.24 -7.74
N ALA A 81 1.77 -13.07 -8.24
CA ALA A 81 1.39 -13.45 -9.59
C ALA A 81 1.93 -12.49 -10.67
N ILE A 82 2.42 -11.30 -10.30
CA ILE A 82 2.98 -10.34 -11.25
C ILE A 82 4.38 -10.78 -11.68
N GLU A 83 4.61 -10.97 -12.98
CA GLU A 83 5.93 -11.31 -13.48
C GLU A 83 6.96 -10.19 -13.20
N GLY A 84 8.13 -10.60 -12.70
CA GLY A 84 9.26 -9.70 -12.44
C GLY A 84 9.16 -8.93 -11.12
N VAL A 85 8.30 -9.38 -10.20
CA VAL A 85 8.21 -8.85 -8.83
C VAL A 85 8.46 -9.94 -7.80
N GLU A 86 8.82 -9.52 -6.59
CA GLU A 86 8.96 -10.42 -5.44
C GLU A 86 8.32 -9.79 -4.21
N VAL A 87 7.46 -10.55 -3.52
CA VAL A 87 6.85 -10.10 -2.27
C VAL A 87 7.79 -10.38 -1.10
N VAL A 88 8.17 -9.34 -0.38
CA VAL A 88 9.07 -9.43 0.77
C VAL A 88 8.27 -9.54 2.06
N ASP A 89 8.59 -10.57 2.84
CA ASP A 89 7.99 -10.83 4.14
C ASP A 89 8.84 -10.28 5.30
N SER A 90 8.21 -9.49 6.18
CA SER A 90 8.81 -8.95 7.41
C SER A 90 8.39 -9.67 8.69
N GLU A 91 7.58 -10.72 8.63
CA GLU A 91 6.99 -11.34 9.83
C GLU A 91 8.04 -11.94 10.76
N ARG A 92 8.99 -12.69 10.21
CA ARG A 92 10.11 -13.23 10.99
C ARG A 92 11.00 -12.14 11.57
N ASP A 93 11.09 -10.97 10.91
CA ASP A 93 11.90 -9.85 11.39
C ASP A 93 11.19 -9.01 12.45
N THR A 94 9.87 -9.15 12.55
CA THR A 94 9.02 -8.43 13.50
C THR A 94 8.46 -9.36 14.59
N GLU A 95 8.96 -10.59 14.66
CA GLU A 95 8.65 -11.53 15.72
C GLU A 95 9.04 -10.94 17.08
N GLY A 96 8.15 -11.09 18.08
CA GLY A 96 8.33 -10.50 19.40
C GLY A 96 7.94 -9.02 19.54
N LEU A 97 7.64 -8.31 18.44
CA LEU A 97 7.08 -6.96 18.51
C LEU A 97 5.60 -6.97 18.88
N THR A 98 5.18 -6.00 19.69
CA THR A 98 3.77 -5.71 19.92
C THR A 98 3.09 -5.24 18.64
N TRP A 99 1.76 -5.32 18.58
CA TRP A 99 0.99 -4.87 17.42
C TRP A 99 1.28 -3.41 17.06
N ASN A 100 1.36 -2.50 18.04
CA ASN A 100 1.71 -1.10 17.82
C ASN A 100 3.13 -0.92 17.25
N GLN A 101 4.11 -1.68 17.75
CA GLN A 101 5.48 -1.63 17.23
C GLN A 101 5.57 -2.13 15.79
N LYS A 102 4.82 -3.20 15.45
CA LYS A 102 4.70 -3.69 14.07
C LYS A 102 4.11 -2.63 13.17
N ALA A 103 3.01 -1.99 13.59
CA ALA A 103 2.39 -0.92 12.83
C ALA A 103 3.36 0.26 12.58
N LEU A 104 4.22 0.61 13.54
CA LEU A 104 5.25 1.64 13.35
C LEU A 104 6.35 1.21 12.37
N VAL A 105 6.77 -0.05 12.39
CA VAL A 105 7.72 -0.59 11.40
C VAL A 105 7.11 -0.56 10.01
N ASP A 106 5.87 -1.03 9.86
CA ASP A 106 5.14 -1.03 8.60
C ASP A 106 4.97 0.40 8.08
N LEU A 107 4.61 1.35 8.94
CA LEU A 107 4.48 2.77 8.60
C LEU A 107 5.79 3.33 8.04
N GLU A 108 6.92 3.06 8.71
CA GLU A 108 8.23 3.55 8.28
C GLU A 108 8.68 2.93 6.96
N LEU A 109 8.43 1.63 6.75
CA LEU A 109 8.72 0.95 5.48
C LEU A 109 7.83 1.48 4.35
N CYS A 110 6.53 1.70 4.60
CA CYS A 110 5.65 2.35 3.65
C CYS A 110 6.10 3.79 3.34
N ARG A 111 6.58 4.54 4.34
CA ARG A 111 7.11 5.90 4.17
C ARG A 111 8.36 5.95 3.28
N ARG A 112 9.19 4.89 3.29
CA ARG A 112 10.46 4.84 2.54
C ARG A 112 10.34 4.33 1.11
N SER A 113 9.24 3.67 0.74
CA SER A 113 9.06 3.07 -0.59
C SER A 113 9.15 4.09 -1.74
N THR A 114 9.30 3.62 -2.97
CA THR A 114 9.21 4.46 -4.16
C THR A 114 7.76 4.74 -4.52
N ILE A 115 6.94 3.69 -4.50
CA ILE A 115 5.49 3.77 -4.74
C ILE A 115 4.77 3.29 -3.50
N TYR A 116 3.70 3.99 -3.13
CA TYR A 116 2.76 3.52 -2.12
C TYR A 116 1.37 3.29 -2.73
N ALA A 117 0.78 2.13 -2.49
CA ALA A 117 -0.59 1.79 -2.86
C ALA A 117 -1.39 1.49 -1.59
N GLY A 118 -2.39 2.32 -1.27
CA GLY A 118 -3.14 2.20 -0.01
C GLY A 118 -4.64 2.21 -0.20
N THR A 119 -5.37 1.49 0.65
CA THR A 119 -6.83 1.64 0.77
C THR A 119 -7.19 3.03 1.30
N ARG A 120 -8.14 3.73 0.64
CA ARG A 120 -8.54 5.11 0.91
C ARG A 120 -9.07 5.31 2.32
N ALA A 121 -9.90 4.39 2.82
CA ALA A 121 -10.59 4.55 4.10
C ALA A 121 -9.78 4.13 5.33
N SER A 122 -8.52 3.76 5.17
CA SER A 122 -7.62 3.67 6.32
C SER A 122 -7.12 5.05 6.68
N SER A 123 -7.97 5.83 7.35
CA SER A 123 -7.65 7.21 7.73
C SER A 123 -6.52 7.33 8.75
N SER A 124 -6.26 6.28 9.53
CA SER A 124 -5.18 6.29 10.52
C SER A 124 -3.83 5.80 9.98
N PHE A 125 -3.79 4.98 8.94
CA PHE A 125 -2.52 4.47 8.38
C PHE A 125 -2.25 5.06 7.00
N SER A 126 -3.15 4.83 6.04
CA SER A 126 -2.95 5.30 4.66
C SER A 126 -2.89 6.82 4.54
N ASP A 127 -3.66 7.58 5.31
CA ASP A 127 -3.56 9.05 5.28
C ASP A 127 -2.24 9.54 5.87
N ILE A 128 -1.78 8.95 6.98
CA ILE A 128 -0.48 9.30 7.58
C ILE A 128 0.65 9.02 6.61
N VAL A 129 0.68 7.84 5.98
CA VAL A 129 1.68 7.51 4.97
C VAL A 129 1.65 8.49 3.81
N ARG A 130 0.45 8.80 3.29
CA ARG A 130 0.28 9.76 2.18
C ARG A 130 0.72 11.18 2.56
N PHE A 131 0.39 11.63 3.76
CA PHE A 131 0.76 12.95 4.27
C PHE A 131 2.28 13.09 4.43
N ILE A 132 2.93 12.09 5.04
CA ILE A 132 4.38 12.12 5.23
C ILE A 132 5.13 11.95 3.88
N ARG A 133 4.50 11.33 2.89
CA ARG A 133 5.02 11.11 1.53
C ARG A 133 4.47 12.09 0.50
N ALA A 134 4.09 13.30 0.89
CA ALA A 134 3.50 14.28 -0.03
C ALA A 134 4.38 14.60 -1.26
N ASP A 135 5.69 14.36 -1.16
CA ASP A 135 6.68 14.52 -2.23
C ASP A 135 6.82 13.30 -3.16
N ARG A 136 6.27 12.14 -2.79
CA ARG A 136 6.44 10.86 -3.48
C ARG A 136 5.15 10.33 -4.08
N MET A 137 5.31 9.36 -4.97
CA MET A 137 4.17 8.72 -5.63
C MET A 137 3.37 7.87 -4.64
N SER A 138 2.07 8.18 -4.57
CA SER A 138 1.10 7.48 -3.75
C SER A 138 -0.22 7.35 -4.49
N PHE A 139 -0.82 6.16 -4.44
CA PHE A 139 -2.12 5.81 -5.01
C PHE A 139 -3.09 5.46 -3.89
N ALA A 140 -4.30 6.00 -3.96
CA ALA A 140 -5.39 5.67 -3.05
C ALA A 140 -6.46 4.88 -3.81
N TYR A 141 -6.82 3.72 -3.28
CA TYR A 141 -7.81 2.81 -3.86
C TYR A 141 -9.03 2.69 -2.95
N GLY A 142 -10.22 2.69 -3.54
CA GLY A 142 -11.49 2.42 -2.85
C GLY A 142 -12.53 1.91 -3.84
N ASN A 143 -13.57 1.28 -3.33
CA ASN A 143 -14.76 1.03 -4.15
C ASN A 143 -15.51 2.35 -4.32
N ASP A 144 -15.87 2.66 -5.55
CA ASP A 144 -16.87 3.67 -5.85
C ASP A 144 -18.18 2.90 -6.08
N PRO A 145 -19.23 3.10 -5.27
CA PRO A 145 -20.50 2.39 -5.45
C PRO A 145 -21.15 2.64 -6.83
N GLN A 146 -20.71 3.65 -7.58
CA GLN A 146 -21.15 3.91 -8.97
C GLN A 146 -20.23 3.30 -10.03
N ARG A 147 -19.01 2.86 -9.66
CA ARG A 147 -18.03 2.26 -10.58
C ARG A 147 -17.58 0.93 -9.98
N ASN A 148 -18.12 -0.18 -10.48
CA ASN A 148 -17.71 -1.54 -10.09
C ASN A 148 -16.19 -1.73 -10.32
N GLY A 149 -15.37 -1.44 -9.30
CA GLY A 149 -13.91 -1.59 -9.38
C GLY A 149 -13.13 -0.61 -8.52
N ALA A 150 -11.82 -0.87 -8.40
CA ALA A 150 -10.91 -0.01 -7.66
C ALA A 150 -10.76 1.35 -8.37
N THR A 151 -11.24 2.42 -7.73
CA THR A 151 -11.02 3.78 -8.23
C THR A 151 -9.69 4.31 -7.73
N VAL A 152 -8.82 4.73 -8.65
CA VAL A 152 -7.61 5.48 -8.34
C VAL A 152 -8.02 6.95 -8.11
N TYR A 153 -7.95 7.40 -6.87
CA TYR A 153 -8.36 8.77 -6.50
C TYR A 153 -7.30 9.85 -6.81
N GLY A 154 -6.24 9.50 -7.54
CA GLY A 154 -5.22 10.43 -8.06
C GLY A 154 -3.82 10.20 -7.50
N ARG A 155 -2.83 10.85 -8.16
CA ARG A 155 -1.45 11.02 -7.68
C ARG A 155 -1.47 12.17 -6.66
N PHE A 156 -0.92 12.01 -5.46
CA PHE A 156 -1.10 12.99 -4.37
C PHE A 156 -0.66 14.45 -4.68
N LYS A 157 0.12 14.69 -5.75
CA LYS A 157 0.40 16.06 -6.25
C LYS A 157 -0.80 16.77 -6.91
N GLU A 158 -1.86 16.03 -7.23
CA GLU A 158 -3.07 16.50 -7.93
C GLU A 158 -4.34 16.28 -7.11
N VAL A 159 -4.23 15.65 -5.94
CA VAL A 159 -5.37 15.51 -5.02
C VAL A 159 -5.46 16.84 -4.25
N PRO A 160 -6.55 17.63 -4.43
CA PRO A 160 -6.78 18.78 -3.57
C PRO A 160 -6.70 18.29 -2.12
N LYS A 161 -6.20 19.11 -1.20
CA LYS A 161 -6.25 18.83 0.25
C LYS A 161 -7.67 18.35 0.61
N PHE A 162 -7.90 17.04 0.64
CA PHE A 162 -9.22 16.53 0.95
C PHE A 162 -9.27 16.41 2.45
N SER A 163 -9.95 17.39 3.03
CA SER A 163 -10.67 17.29 4.29
C SER A 163 -11.16 15.87 4.47
N CYS A 164 -10.60 15.20 5.47
CA CYS A 164 -11.28 14.11 6.13
C CYS A 164 -12.68 14.62 6.46
N PHE A 165 -13.70 14.20 5.71
CA PHE A 165 -15.03 14.19 6.29
C PHE A 165 -14.92 13.18 7.41
N ILE A 166 -14.60 13.69 8.60
CA ILE A 166 -15.02 13.07 9.86
C ILE A 166 -16.54 13.18 9.82
N GLY A 167 -17.16 12.27 9.07
CA GLY A 167 -18.59 12.01 9.09
C GLY A 167 -18.94 11.29 10.38
N GLY A 168 -18.54 11.87 11.52
CA GLY A 168 -19.31 11.69 12.73
C GLY A 168 -20.69 12.26 12.41
N LYS A 169 -21.72 11.42 12.53
CA LYS A 169 -23.11 11.87 12.52
C LYS A 169 -23.23 13.11 13.41
N ALA A 170 -23.43 14.28 12.81
CA ALA A 170 -24.14 15.34 13.51
C ALA A 170 -25.56 14.81 13.68
N ARG A 171 -25.87 14.28 14.86
CA ARG A 171 -27.26 14.09 15.26
C ARG A 171 -27.83 15.50 15.42
N GLY A 172 -28.66 15.90 14.46
CA GLY A 172 -29.69 16.91 14.69
C GLY A 172 -30.79 16.32 15.57
#